data_AF-A0A9Q0S0T4-F1
#
_entry.id   AF-A0A9Q0S0T4-F1
#
_cell.length_a   1.000
_cell.length_b   1.000
_cell.length_c   1.000
_cell.angle_alpha   90.00
_cell.angle_beta   90.00
_cell.angle_gamma   90.00
#
_symmetry.space_group_name_H-M   'P 1'
#
loop_
_entity.id
_entity.type
_entity.pdbx_description
1 polymer ?
#
loop_
_entity_poly.entity_id
_entity_poly.type
_entity_poly.pdbx_seq_one_letter_code
_entity_poly.pdbx_strand_id
1 'polypeptide(L)'
;MDRLQLILVLFSYCLYLVLCQSSNLVCTKEFCDNYKQMVGCPGLHIACVAQNSTHSGTILRSATPCSCCETCLEHLREGEYCTIGWPGSPVPTSVCGPGLKCQLTSKDEHPICEKINDTECYKQQIAFDEANKNASFEELMGRPSCDGEGYFNPLKCNEEICYCLDKDGNRIFGEIAYSEYANLTMNCGK
;
A
#
# COMPACT_ATOMS: atom_id res chain seq x y z
N MET A 1 40.10 40.35 -21.52
CA MET A 1 39.88 38.89 -21.39
C MET A 1 40.70 38.21 -22.46
N ASP A 2 41.81 37.58 -22.07
CA ASP A 2 42.72 36.93 -23.02
C ASP A 2 42.08 35.71 -23.68
N ARG A 3 42.42 35.45 -24.95
CA ARG A 3 41.91 34.29 -25.71
C ARG A 3 42.10 32.97 -24.97
N LEU A 4 43.15 32.86 -24.16
CA LEU A 4 43.44 31.69 -23.32
C LEU A 4 42.39 31.47 -22.22
N GLN A 5 41.89 32.55 -21.59
CA GLN A 5 40.86 32.43 -20.55
C GLN A 5 39.50 32.05 -21.15
N LEU A 6 39.18 32.55 -22.34
CA LEU A 6 37.94 32.18 -23.03
C LEU A 6 37.93 30.68 -23.40
N ILE A 7 39.08 30.16 -23.85
CA ILE A 7 39.24 28.73 -24.17
C ILE A 7 39.08 27.86 -22.93
N LEU A 8 39.68 28.25 -21.79
CA LEU A 8 39.58 27.50 -20.54
C LEU A 8 38.14 27.45 -20.00
N VAL A 9 37.39 28.54 -20.08
CA VAL A 9 35.98 28.59 -19.66
C VAL A 9 35.11 27.72 -20.57
N LEU A 10 35.33 27.75 -21.88
CA LEU A 10 34.61 26.89 -22.83
C LEU A 10 34.93 25.41 -22.61
N PHE A 11 36.19 25.08 -22.32
CA PHE A 11 36.60 23.70 -22.03
C PHE A 11 36.00 23.20 -20.71
N SER A 12 36.00 24.04 -19.68
CA SER A 12 35.33 23.76 -18.40
C SER A 12 33.82 23.55 -18.57
N TYR A 13 33.16 24.40 -19.36
CA TYR A 13 31.73 24.29 -19.66
C TYR A 13 31.41 23.02 -20.48
N CYS A 14 32.22 22.69 -21.48
CA CYS A 14 32.10 21.42 -22.22
C CYS A 14 32.32 20.21 -21.32
N LEU A 15 33.32 20.24 -20.42
CA LEU A 15 33.55 19.16 -19.47
C LEU A 15 32.35 18.99 -18.52
N TYR A 16 31.77 20.09 -18.07
CA TYR A 16 30.57 20.10 -17.22
C TYR A 16 29.35 19.51 -17.95
N LEU A 17 29.17 19.83 -19.23
CA LEU A 17 28.11 19.27 -20.08
C LEU A 17 28.31 17.77 -20.34
N VAL A 18 29.56 17.31 -20.54
CA VAL A 18 29.87 15.88 -20.76
C VAL A 18 29.68 15.06 -19.48
N LEU A 19 29.99 15.63 -18.31
CA LEU A 19 29.77 14.98 -17.02
C LEU A 19 28.30 14.94 -16.60
N CYS A 20 27.45 15.77 -17.22
CA CYS A 20 26.00 15.79 -16.99
C CYS A 20 25.27 14.89 -18.00
N GLN A 21 25.73 13.65 -18.19
CA GLN A 21 24.88 12.65 -18.84
C GLN A 21 23.82 12.20 -17.84
N SER A 22 22.58 12.61 -18.07
CA SER A 22 21.43 11.92 -17.50
C SER A 22 21.40 10.51 -18.06
N SER A 23 21.90 9.54 -17.30
CA SER A 23 21.67 8.13 -17.61
C SER A 23 20.16 7.89 -17.56
N ASN A 24 19.57 7.56 -18.70
CA ASN A 24 18.20 7.09 -18.73
C ASN A 24 18.14 5.82 -17.87
N LEU A 25 17.46 5.88 -16.73
CA LEU A 25 17.26 4.74 -15.86
C LEU A 25 16.30 3.78 -16.55
N VAL A 26 16.81 2.70 -17.13
CA VAL A 26 16.00 1.65 -17.73
C VAL A 26 15.90 0.49 -16.76
N CYS A 27 14.67 0.19 -16.33
CA CYS A 27 14.40 -0.89 -15.41
C CYS A 27 14.38 -2.24 -16.15
N THR A 28 15.56 -2.85 -16.28
CA THR A 28 15.73 -4.21 -16.79
C THR A 28 15.99 -5.19 -15.65
N LYS A 29 15.82 -6.49 -15.93
CA LYS A 29 16.21 -7.54 -14.99
C LYS A 29 17.70 -7.44 -14.62
N GLU A 30 18.55 -7.22 -15.62
CA GLU A 30 20.00 -7.05 -15.45
C GLU A 30 20.33 -5.86 -14.54
N PHE A 31 19.61 -4.73 -14.68
CA PHE A 31 19.77 -3.60 -13.76
C PHE A 31 19.51 -4.02 -12.31
N CYS A 32 18.41 -4.74 -12.05
CA CYS A 32 18.10 -5.19 -10.70
C CYS A 32 19.09 -6.23 -10.17
N ASP A 33 19.58 -7.15 -11.01
CA ASP A 33 20.58 -8.14 -10.63
C ASP A 33 21.90 -7.45 -10.24
N ASN A 34 22.34 -6.45 -11.02
CA ASN A 34 23.51 -5.64 -10.72
C ASN A 34 23.32 -4.78 -9.46
N TYR A 35 22.15 -4.15 -9.29
CA TYR A 35 21.82 -3.35 -8.10
C TYR A 35 21.90 -4.20 -6.83
N LYS A 36 21.33 -5.41 -6.86
CA LYS A 36 21.37 -6.36 -5.74
C LYS A 36 22.80 -6.80 -5.40
N GLN A 37 23.69 -6.92 -6.38
CA GLN A 37 25.09 -7.31 -6.14
C GLN A 37 25.94 -6.16 -5.61
N MET A 38 25.79 -4.96 -6.15
CA MET A 38 26.64 -3.82 -5.79
C MET A 38 26.18 -3.09 -4.53
N VAL A 39 24.87 -2.92 -4.37
CA VAL A 39 24.27 -2.18 -3.25
C VAL A 39 23.69 -3.12 -2.20
N GLY A 40 23.05 -4.20 -2.65
CA GLY A 40 22.30 -5.11 -1.76
C GLY A 40 20.87 -4.63 -1.49
N CYS A 41 20.04 -5.56 -1.01
CA CYS A 41 18.72 -5.27 -0.49
C CYS A 41 18.75 -5.33 1.05
N PRO A 42 18.03 -4.43 1.75
CA PRO A 42 17.85 -4.58 3.19
C PRO A 42 17.12 -5.88 3.50
N GLY A 43 17.44 -6.47 4.65
CA GLY A 43 16.71 -7.63 5.17
C GLY A 43 15.27 -7.25 5.51
N LEU A 44 14.35 -8.19 5.29
CA LEU A 44 12.94 -7.99 5.59
C LEU A 44 12.70 -8.03 7.12
N HIS A 45 11.85 -7.12 7.61
CA HIS A 45 11.50 -7.09 9.04
C HIS A 45 10.78 -8.37 9.48
N ILE A 46 10.99 -8.79 10.74
CA ILE A 46 10.42 -10.05 11.29
C ILE A 46 8.89 -10.10 11.18
N ALA A 47 8.24 -8.93 11.23
CA ALA A 47 6.81 -8.75 11.01
C ALA A 47 6.33 -9.43 9.72
N CYS A 48 7.13 -9.38 8.64
CA CYS A 48 6.77 -9.99 7.36
C CYS A 48 7.37 -11.39 7.15
N VAL A 49 8.39 -11.78 7.92
CA VAL A 49 9.05 -13.09 7.79
C VAL A 49 8.29 -14.19 8.55
N ALA A 50 7.75 -13.88 9.73
CA ALA A 50 7.16 -14.89 10.62
C ALA A 50 5.63 -15.04 10.49
N GLN A 51 4.89 -14.02 10.02
CA GLN A 51 3.44 -14.01 9.76
C GLN A 51 2.62 -14.88 10.72
N ASN A 52 2.52 -14.46 11.99
CA ASN A 52 1.82 -15.16 13.04
C ASN A 52 1.00 -14.18 13.90
N SER A 53 0.46 -14.64 15.04
CA SER A 53 -0.35 -13.82 15.94
C SER A 53 0.38 -12.60 16.52
N THR A 54 1.72 -12.62 16.57
CA THR A 54 2.54 -11.53 17.10
C THR A 54 3.27 -10.74 16.04
N HIS A 55 3.50 -11.31 14.86
CA HIS A 55 4.24 -10.69 13.77
C HIS A 55 3.37 -10.68 12.53
N SER A 56 2.88 -9.50 12.15
CA SER A 56 2.11 -9.33 10.93
C SER A 56 2.62 -8.13 10.16
N GLY A 57 2.67 -8.24 8.85
CA GLY A 57 3.04 -7.13 7.97
C GLY A 57 2.76 -7.44 6.52
N THR A 58 2.87 -6.45 5.66
CA THR A 58 2.68 -6.60 4.22
C THR A 58 4.01 -6.39 3.51
N ILE A 59 4.35 -7.31 2.60
CA ILE A 59 5.54 -7.15 1.75
C ILE A 59 5.19 -6.20 0.62
N LEU A 60 5.93 -5.10 0.54
CA LEU A 60 5.82 -4.10 -0.52
C LEU A 60 7.08 -4.10 -1.37
N ARG A 61 6.94 -3.62 -2.60
CA ARG A 61 8.08 -3.26 -3.43
C ARG A 61 8.73 -2.00 -2.85
N SER A 62 10.03 -2.03 -2.63
CA SER A 62 10.76 -0.89 -2.06
C SER A 62 10.76 0.30 -3.02
N ALA A 63 10.87 1.51 -2.47
CA ALA A 63 11.08 2.75 -3.22
C ALA A 63 12.54 2.91 -3.73
N THR A 64 13.30 1.82 -3.82
CA THR A 64 14.65 1.83 -4.41
C THR A 64 14.54 1.96 -5.94
N PRO A 65 15.62 2.36 -6.65
CA PRO A 65 15.62 2.40 -8.11
C PRO A 65 15.05 1.10 -8.72
N CYS A 66 14.10 1.25 -9.63
CA CYS A 66 13.38 0.15 -10.29
C CYS A 66 12.68 -0.85 -9.37
N SER A 67 12.45 -0.51 -8.09
CA SER A 67 11.75 -1.36 -7.12
C SER A 67 12.29 -2.80 -7.05
N CYS A 68 13.61 -2.92 -7.17
CA CYS A 68 14.31 -4.20 -7.23
C CYS A 68 14.26 -5.00 -5.93
N CYS A 69 14.01 -4.35 -4.80
CA CYS A 69 13.96 -4.97 -3.48
C CYS A 69 12.54 -5.02 -2.92
N GLU A 70 12.41 -5.77 -1.84
CA GLU A 70 11.21 -5.84 -1.03
C GLU A 70 11.43 -5.07 0.27
N THR A 71 10.35 -4.54 0.83
CA THR A 71 10.31 -3.89 2.13
C THR A 71 9.10 -4.40 2.91
N CYS A 72 9.17 -4.33 4.23
CA CYS A 72 8.06 -4.72 5.08
C CYS A 72 7.31 -3.47 5.55
N LEU A 73 5.98 -3.47 5.39
CA LEU A 73 5.07 -2.57 6.08
C LEU A 73 4.49 -3.32 7.28
N GLU A 74 4.97 -3.04 8.47
CA GLU A 74 4.54 -3.72 9.70
C GLU A 74 3.10 -3.35 10.09
N HIS A 75 2.32 -4.33 10.53
CA HIS A 75 0.97 -4.11 11.05
C HIS A 75 1.02 -3.91 12.56
N LEU A 76 0.69 -2.70 12.99
CA LEU A 76 0.56 -2.31 14.39
C LEU A 76 -0.72 -2.88 15.00
N ARG A 77 -0.68 -3.20 16.29
CA ARG A 77 -1.80 -3.77 17.05
C ARG A 77 -2.67 -2.70 17.68
N GLU A 78 -3.83 -3.11 18.17
CA GLU A 78 -4.74 -2.26 18.93
C GLU A 78 -4.01 -1.65 20.15
N GLY A 79 -4.09 -0.34 20.31
CA GLY A 79 -3.42 0.43 21.37
C GLY A 79 -1.96 0.78 21.11
N GLU A 80 -1.34 0.32 20.01
CA GLU A 80 0.01 0.76 19.64
C GLU A 80 0.01 2.15 19.04
N TYR A 81 1.10 2.89 19.26
CA TYR A 81 1.28 4.24 18.71
C TYR A 81 1.48 4.19 17.20
N CYS A 82 0.71 5.01 16.50
CA CYS A 82 0.76 5.17 15.06
C CYS A 82 1.10 6.62 14.68
N THR A 83 1.17 6.92 13.39
CA THR A 83 1.43 8.28 12.90
C THR A 83 0.47 8.59 11.75
N ILE A 84 -0.24 9.70 11.85
CA ILE A 84 -1.23 10.14 10.86
C ILE A 84 -0.62 10.71 9.56
N GLY A 85 0.71 10.85 9.50
CA GLY A 85 1.45 11.38 8.35
C GLY A 85 1.14 12.84 8.04
N TRP A 86 2.04 13.50 7.31
CA TRP A 86 1.82 14.83 6.74
C TRP A 86 2.32 14.86 5.30
N PRO A 87 1.84 15.79 4.45
CA PRO A 87 2.36 15.93 3.08
C PRO A 87 3.89 16.09 3.11
N GLY A 88 4.60 15.18 2.42
CA GLY A 88 6.07 15.15 2.39
C GLY A 88 6.75 14.32 3.49
N SER A 89 5.98 13.69 4.39
CA SER A 89 6.54 12.67 5.30
C SER A 89 7.16 11.51 4.50
N PRO A 90 8.22 10.86 5.05
CA PRO A 90 8.77 9.66 4.45
C PRO A 90 7.70 8.55 4.40
N VAL A 91 7.90 7.60 3.48
CA VAL A 91 7.04 6.41 3.38
C VAL A 91 7.07 5.66 4.72
N PRO A 92 5.91 5.38 5.34
CA PRO A 92 5.87 4.72 6.64
C PRO A 92 6.36 3.29 6.55
N THR A 93 7.05 2.83 7.59
CA THR A 93 7.48 1.42 7.75
C THR A 93 6.48 0.58 8.54
N SER A 94 5.48 1.22 9.15
CA SER A 94 4.41 0.57 9.89
C SER A 94 3.06 1.27 9.67
N VAL A 95 1.97 0.51 9.78
CA VAL A 95 0.59 0.96 9.64
C VAL A 95 -0.29 0.19 10.62
N CYS A 96 -1.40 0.75 11.07
CA CYS A 96 -2.38 -0.04 11.83
C CYS A 96 -2.82 -1.27 11.04
N GLY A 97 -2.88 -2.42 11.73
CA GLY A 97 -3.30 -3.68 11.11
C GLY A 97 -4.75 -3.66 10.61
N PRO A 98 -5.18 -4.71 9.89
CA PRO A 98 -6.54 -4.80 9.38
C PRO A 98 -7.59 -4.61 10.50
N GLY A 99 -8.62 -3.81 10.26
CA GLY A 99 -9.64 -3.50 11.28
C GLY A 99 -9.31 -2.37 12.24
N LEU A 100 -8.14 -1.75 12.11
CA LEU A 100 -7.70 -0.67 12.97
C LEU A 100 -7.46 0.62 12.17
N LYS A 101 -7.84 1.76 12.74
CA LYS A 101 -7.52 3.10 12.23
C LYS A 101 -6.64 3.86 13.21
N CYS A 102 -5.79 4.72 12.67
CA CYS A 102 -4.94 5.59 13.48
C CYS A 102 -5.75 6.81 13.93
N GLN A 103 -6.08 6.88 15.22
CA GLN A 103 -6.97 7.90 15.78
C GLN A 103 -6.24 8.80 16.79
N LEU A 104 -6.52 10.10 16.71
CA LEU A 104 -6.07 11.09 17.69
C LEU A 104 -7.00 11.04 18.91
N THR A 105 -6.43 10.83 20.10
CA THR A 105 -7.16 10.96 21.37
C THR A 105 -7.16 12.45 21.79
N SER A 106 -8.30 12.94 22.27
CA SER A 106 -8.63 14.38 22.41
C SER A 106 -7.83 15.18 23.47
N LYS A 107 -6.62 14.77 23.87
CA LYS A 107 -5.78 15.46 24.86
C LYS A 107 -4.27 15.24 24.64
N ASP A 108 -3.70 15.85 23.61
CA ASP A 108 -2.24 15.92 23.40
C ASP A 108 -1.50 14.58 23.47
N GLU A 109 -2.17 13.48 23.14
CA GLU A 109 -1.59 12.14 23.16
C GLU A 109 -1.18 11.71 21.75
N HIS A 110 -0.14 10.87 21.69
CA HIS A 110 0.30 10.25 20.46
C HIS A 110 -0.85 9.42 19.88
N PRO A 111 -1.15 9.53 18.56
CA PRO A 111 -2.24 8.77 17.99
C PRO A 111 -1.98 7.27 18.13
N ILE A 112 -3.06 6.52 18.33
CA ILE A 112 -3.01 5.07 18.56
C ILE A 112 -3.90 4.34 17.56
N CYS A 113 -3.61 3.06 17.33
CA CYS A 113 -4.45 2.19 16.52
C CYS A 113 -5.69 1.75 17.32
N GLU A 114 -6.87 2.18 16.87
CA GLU A 114 -8.16 1.84 17.47
C GLU A 114 -9.04 1.08 16.48
N LYS A 115 -9.97 0.27 16.98
CA LYS A 115 -10.90 -0.47 16.13
C LYS A 115 -11.79 0.45 15.33
N ILE A 116 -11.97 0.10 14.06
CA ILE A 116 -12.97 0.72 13.20
C ILE A 116 -14.32 0.10 13.54
N ASN A 117 -15.14 0.82 14.31
CA ASN A 117 -16.47 0.37 14.75
C ASN A 117 -17.59 1.32 14.33
N ASP A 118 -17.25 2.43 13.69
CA ASP A 118 -18.17 3.48 13.27
C ASP A 118 -18.71 3.24 11.85
N THR A 119 -18.03 2.45 11.04
CA THR A 119 -18.44 2.17 9.65
C THR A 119 -19.25 0.88 9.52
N GLU A 120 -20.15 0.86 8.54
CA GLU A 120 -21.05 -0.28 8.32
C GLU A 120 -20.30 -1.53 7.83
N CYS A 121 -19.31 -1.36 6.95
CA CYS A 121 -18.55 -2.49 6.41
C CYS A 121 -17.81 -3.26 7.51
N TYR A 122 -17.13 -2.56 8.44
CA TYR A 122 -16.41 -3.23 9.52
C TYR A 122 -17.34 -3.89 10.54
N LYS A 123 -18.50 -3.30 10.83
CA LYS A 123 -19.53 -3.96 11.64
C LYS A 123 -19.96 -5.28 11.01
N GLN A 124 -20.20 -5.30 9.70
CA GLN A 124 -20.56 -6.52 8.98
C GLN A 124 -19.41 -7.53 8.91
N GLN A 125 -18.17 -7.08 8.76
CA GLN A 125 -17.00 -7.98 8.83
C GLN A 125 -16.88 -8.65 10.19
N ILE A 126 -17.01 -7.89 11.29
CA ILE A 126 -16.95 -8.41 12.65
C ILE A 126 -18.07 -9.43 12.88
N ALA A 127 -19.31 -9.10 12.49
CA ALA A 127 -20.44 -10.00 12.60
C ALA A 127 -20.23 -11.31 11.82
N PHE A 128 -19.69 -11.23 10.60
CA PHE A 128 -19.33 -12.40 9.79
C PHE A 128 -18.22 -13.25 10.43
N ASP A 129 -17.15 -12.61 10.92
CA ASP A 129 -16.02 -13.28 11.56
C ASP A 129 -16.42 -13.93 12.90
N GLU A 130 -17.38 -13.35 13.62
CA GLU A 130 -17.97 -13.92 14.84
C GLU A 130 -18.91 -15.09 14.54
N ALA A 131 -19.75 -14.98 13.51
CA ALA A 131 -20.63 -16.07 13.07
C ALA A 131 -19.84 -17.32 12.65
N ASN A 132 -18.76 -17.13 11.87
CA ASN A 132 -17.91 -18.24 11.40
C ASN A 132 -17.10 -18.93 12.49
N LYS A 133 -16.88 -18.28 13.64
CA LYS A 133 -16.27 -18.97 14.80
C LYS A 133 -17.21 -20.01 15.40
N ASN A 134 -18.52 -19.85 15.21
CA ASN A 134 -19.57 -20.65 15.83
C ASN A 134 -20.33 -21.58 14.86
N ALA A 135 -20.22 -21.36 13.54
CA ALA A 135 -20.91 -22.15 12.53
C ALA A 135 -19.96 -22.58 11.39
N SER A 136 -20.06 -23.85 10.99
CA SER A 136 -19.28 -24.42 9.88
C SER A 136 -19.91 -24.20 8.51
N PHE A 137 -20.95 -23.36 8.40
CA PHE A 137 -21.65 -23.17 7.14
C PHE A 137 -22.52 -21.90 7.14
N GLU A 138 -22.10 -20.90 6.38
CA GLU A 138 -22.99 -19.97 5.69
C GLU A 138 -22.36 -19.62 4.34
N GLU A 139 -22.43 -20.59 3.43
CA GLU A 139 -21.86 -20.59 2.07
C GLU A 139 -22.60 -19.65 1.08
N LEU A 140 -23.33 -18.62 1.57
CA LEU A 140 -24.07 -17.71 0.68
C LEU A 140 -23.73 -16.22 0.87
N MET A 141 -23.16 -15.82 2.01
CA MET A 141 -22.71 -14.43 2.21
C MET A 141 -21.21 -14.43 2.41
N GLY A 142 -20.45 -14.11 1.36
CA GLY A 142 -19.01 -13.93 1.49
C GLY A 142 -18.65 -12.81 2.48
N ARG A 143 -17.49 -12.93 3.14
CA ARG A 143 -16.93 -11.91 4.01
C ARG A 143 -16.93 -10.55 3.28
N PRO A 144 -17.54 -9.49 3.84
CA PRO A 144 -17.52 -8.18 3.17
C PRO A 144 -16.08 -7.69 3.02
N SER A 145 -15.74 -7.08 1.89
CA SER A 145 -14.44 -6.47 1.64
C SER A 145 -14.51 -5.00 2.04
N CYS A 146 -13.69 -4.60 3.01
CA CYS A 146 -13.59 -3.20 3.45
C CYS A 146 -12.22 -2.63 3.08
N ASP A 147 -12.18 -1.33 2.82
CA ASP A 147 -10.94 -0.60 2.65
C ASP A 147 -10.32 -0.14 3.99
N GLY A 148 -9.22 0.61 3.92
CA GLY A 148 -8.50 1.12 5.08
C GLY A 148 -9.22 2.22 5.88
N GLU A 149 -10.26 2.84 5.32
CA GLU A 149 -11.11 3.81 6.03
C GLU A 149 -12.35 3.14 6.65
N GLY A 150 -12.61 1.90 6.24
CA GLY A 150 -13.72 1.10 6.72
C GLY A 150 -14.99 1.18 5.88
N TYR A 151 -14.91 1.73 4.68
CA TYR A 151 -16.01 1.66 3.72
C TYR A 151 -15.95 0.35 2.93
N PHE A 152 -17.06 0.02 2.25
CA PHE A 152 -17.08 -1.12 1.36
C PHE A 152 -16.14 -0.90 0.17
N ASN A 153 -15.44 -1.97 -0.21
CA ASN A 153 -14.71 -1.99 -1.46
C ASN A 153 -15.70 -1.77 -2.62
N PRO A 154 -15.45 -0.80 -3.52
CA PRO A 154 -16.43 -0.39 -4.53
C PRO A 154 -16.74 -1.47 -5.56
N LEU A 155 -15.97 -2.56 -5.65
CA LEU A 155 -16.27 -3.72 -6.49
C LEU A 155 -16.62 -4.94 -5.62
N LYS A 156 -17.79 -5.53 -5.85
CA LYS A 156 -18.21 -6.80 -5.25
C LYS A 156 -18.50 -7.84 -6.33
N CYS A 157 -17.91 -9.01 -6.18
CA CYS A 157 -18.14 -10.16 -7.05
C CYS A 157 -18.72 -11.32 -6.24
N ASN A 158 -19.71 -12.00 -6.80
CA ASN A 158 -20.12 -13.34 -6.40
C ASN A 158 -19.73 -14.33 -7.50
N GLU A 159 -20.18 -15.58 -7.41
CA GLU A 159 -19.82 -16.64 -8.37
C GLU A 159 -20.31 -16.37 -9.80
N GLU A 160 -21.31 -15.50 -9.98
CA GLU A 160 -21.98 -15.30 -11.27
C GLU A 160 -21.73 -13.90 -11.86
N ILE A 161 -21.70 -12.87 -11.03
CA ILE A 161 -21.69 -11.46 -11.42
C ILE A 161 -20.75 -10.62 -10.55
N CYS A 162 -20.25 -9.54 -11.14
CA CYS A 162 -19.59 -8.45 -10.43
C CYS A 162 -20.40 -7.17 -10.59
N TYR A 163 -20.53 -6.40 -9.52
CA TYR A 163 -21.25 -5.13 -9.50
C TYR A 163 -20.56 -4.11 -8.60
N CYS A 164 -20.84 -2.82 -8.84
CA CYS A 164 -20.28 -1.77 -8.01
C CYS A 164 -21.11 -1.52 -6.74
N LEU A 165 -20.44 -1.10 -5.68
CA LEU A 165 -21.01 -0.67 -4.40
C LEU A 165 -20.70 0.81 -4.15
N ASP A 166 -21.60 1.51 -3.45
CA ASP A 166 -21.26 2.76 -2.78
C ASP A 166 -20.52 2.51 -1.45
N LYS A 167 -20.12 3.59 -0.77
CA LYS A 167 -19.39 3.55 0.51
C LYS A 167 -20.15 2.81 1.64
N ASP A 168 -21.47 2.78 1.56
CA ASP A 168 -22.37 2.21 2.58
C ASP A 168 -22.77 0.76 2.23
N GLY A 169 -22.30 0.25 1.08
CA GLY A 169 -22.50 -1.14 0.65
C GLY A 169 -23.75 -1.34 -0.20
N ASN A 170 -24.39 -0.25 -0.66
CA ASN A 170 -25.51 -0.34 -1.58
C ASN A 170 -25.02 -0.59 -2.99
N ARG A 171 -25.68 -1.51 -3.69
CA ARG A 171 -25.40 -1.77 -5.10
C ARG A 171 -25.74 -0.53 -5.94
N ILE A 172 -24.77 -0.10 -6.75
CA ILE A 172 -24.93 0.96 -7.74
C ILE A 172 -24.81 0.38 -9.17
N PHE A 173 -24.65 1.25 -10.16
CA PHE A 173 -24.53 0.87 -11.57
C PHE A 173 -23.31 -0.02 -11.84
N GLY A 174 -23.29 -0.65 -13.02
CA GLY A 174 -22.23 -1.56 -13.42
C GLY A 174 -22.54 -2.98 -12.97
N GLU A 175 -22.81 -3.85 -13.94
CA GLU A 175 -22.89 -5.30 -13.74
C GLU A 175 -22.21 -5.96 -14.93
N ILE A 176 -21.36 -6.94 -14.66
CA ILE A 176 -20.80 -7.85 -15.67
C ILE A 176 -20.87 -9.28 -15.12
N ALA A 177 -20.80 -10.27 -16.01
CA ALA A 177 -20.54 -11.64 -15.59
C ALA A 177 -19.20 -11.72 -14.85
N TYR A 178 -19.10 -12.62 -13.87
CA TYR A 178 -17.87 -12.82 -13.10
C TYR A 178 -16.66 -12.99 -14.01
N SER A 179 -15.59 -12.25 -13.71
CA SER A 179 -14.33 -12.30 -14.42
C SER A 179 -13.20 -11.88 -13.50
N GLU A 180 -12.05 -12.55 -13.59
CA GLU A 180 -10.83 -12.17 -12.84
C GLU A 180 -10.35 -10.75 -13.18
N TYR A 181 -10.79 -10.20 -14.32
CA TYR A 181 -10.41 -8.87 -14.79
C TYR A 181 -11.45 -7.80 -14.48
N ALA A 182 -12.49 -8.10 -13.68
CA ALA A 182 -13.57 -7.17 -13.36
C ALA A 182 -13.05 -5.83 -12.78
N ASN A 183 -11.99 -5.87 -11.99
CA ASN A 183 -11.33 -4.68 -11.45
C ASN A 183 -10.62 -3.81 -12.50
N LEU A 184 -10.30 -4.35 -13.69
CA LEU A 184 -9.68 -3.62 -14.79
C LEU A 184 -10.71 -3.07 -15.78
N THR A 185 -11.85 -3.74 -15.93
CA THR A 185 -12.92 -3.35 -16.86
C THR A 185 -13.99 -2.47 -16.21
N MET A 186 -14.25 -2.63 -14.92
CA MET A 186 -15.25 -1.84 -14.20
C MET A 186 -14.61 -0.62 -13.52
N ASN A 187 -15.12 0.57 -13.85
CA ASN A 187 -14.75 1.81 -13.17
C ASN A 187 -15.74 2.10 -12.04
N CYS A 188 -15.65 1.36 -10.94
CA CYS A 188 -16.44 1.63 -9.75
C CYS A 188 -15.83 2.85 -9.02
N GLY A 189 -16.54 3.99 -9.07
CA GLY A 189 -16.14 5.20 -8.37
C GLY A 189 -16.46 5.14 -6.87
N LYS A 190 -15.61 5.76 -6.07
CA LYS A 190 -15.95 6.19 -4.71
C LYS A 190 -16.45 7.63 -4.73
#